data_AF-A0A2A5H5B8-F1
#
_entry.id   AF-A0A2A5H5B8-F1
#
_cell.length_a   1.000
_cell.length_b   1.000
_cell.length_c   1.000
_cell.angle_alpha   90.00
_cell.angle_beta   90.00
_cell.angle_gamma   90.00
#
_symmetry.space_group_name_H-M   'P 1'
#
loop_
_entity.id
_entity.type
_entity.pdbx_description
1 polymer ?
#
loop_
_entity_poly.entity_id
_entity_poly.type
_entity_poly.pdbx_seq_one_letter_code
_entity_poly.pdbx_strand_id
1 'polypeptide(L)'
;MNAFTKRPNSMRLFLGVIICIFAGALFISSPSYADEKHAPISKESFLKAWKAHQKNLPTTVTFEKTDEPNTYIYETTLFPYKGKLKILNVVVDKALDYYYDYDLDSEDMLKGLVEIEFTDLPEKFYKRHSYSLNLWERQNYLFYVDNRWMSIDQWRKFEAAKEMETSPAPRATESEDKKDLIVLISFAIFLCIWLFAILRTKKAYKKADESIEIQKQAFKLAEESLTLQKEQTDYLRQLLKDK
;
A
#
# COMPACT_ATOMS: atom_id res chain seq x y z
N MET A 1 -18.64 -11.71 70.33
CA MET A 1 -19.14 -10.59 69.50
C MET A 1 -18.19 -10.39 68.34
N ASN A 2 -18.53 -10.88 67.14
CA ASN A 2 -17.69 -10.74 65.94
C ASN A 2 -18.25 -9.60 65.08
N ALA A 3 -17.55 -8.46 65.06
CA ALA A 3 -17.87 -7.35 64.18
C ALA A 3 -17.31 -7.62 62.77
N PHE A 4 -18.18 -8.06 61.86
CA PHE A 4 -17.90 -8.14 60.43
C PHE A 4 -17.96 -6.73 59.83
N THR A 5 -16.80 -6.10 59.61
CA THR A 5 -16.69 -4.84 58.89
C THR A 5 -16.88 -5.07 57.38
N LYS A 6 -18.04 -4.67 56.88
CA LYS A 6 -18.44 -4.69 55.46
C LYS A 6 -17.64 -3.61 54.71
N ARG A 7 -16.63 -4.00 53.92
CA ARG A 7 -15.89 -3.06 53.07
C ARG A 7 -16.81 -2.52 51.96
N PRO A 8 -16.88 -1.21 51.73
CA PRO A 8 -17.68 -0.63 50.66
C PRO A 8 -17.05 -0.93 49.28
N ASN A 9 -17.89 -1.38 48.34
CA ASN A 9 -17.57 -1.67 46.94
C ASN A 9 -17.26 -0.38 46.13
N SER A 10 -16.27 0.41 46.54
CA SER A 10 -15.83 1.61 45.81
C SER A 10 -15.31 1.31 44.39
N MET A 11 -14.81 0.09 44.18
CA MET A 11 -14.27 -0.36 42.89
C MET A 11 -15.35 -0.58 41.81
N ARG A 12 -16.60 -0.90 42.20
CA ARG A 12 -17.72 -1.03 41.23
C ARG A 12 -18.27 0.31 40.78
N LEU A 13 -18.15 1.34 41.62
CA LEU A 13 -18.61 2.70 41.32
C LEU A 13 -17.65 3.42 40.37
N PHE A 14 -16.33 3.20 40.53
CA PHE A 14 -15.32 3.74 39.61
C PHE A 14 -15.37 3.13 38.20
N LEU A 15 -15.63 1.81 38.10
CA LEU A 15 -15.71 1.14 36.80
C LEU A 15 -16.95 1.59 35.98
N GLY A 16 -18.07 1.86 36.66
CA GLY A 16 -19.29 2.35 36.02
C GLY A 16 -19.14 3.75 35.41
N VAL A 17 -18.42 4.65 36.08
CA VAL A 17 -18.21 6.03 35.59
C VAL A 17 -17.32 6.04 34.35
N ILE A 18 -16.29 5.20 34.29
CA ILE A 18 -15.39 5.11 33.12
C ILE A 18 -16.13 4.55 31.89
N ILE A 19 -17.03 3.57 32.07
CA ILE A 19 -17.84 3.02 30.98
C ILE A 19 -18.83 4.07 30.45
N CYS A 20 -19.42 4.91 31.31
CA CYS A 20 -20.31 5.99 30.86
C CYS A 20 -19.56 7.10 30.10
N ILE A 21 -18.32 7.42 30.45
CA ILE A 21 -17.51 8.42 29.73
C ILE A 21 -17.09 7.89 28.34
N PHE A 22 -16.75 6.61 28.23
CA PHE A 22 -16.45 5.99 26.93
C PHE A 22 -17.69 5.81 26.05
N ALA A 23 -18.85 5.50 26.62
CA ALA A 23 -20.11 5.43 25.88
C ALA A 23 -20.55 6.82 25.39
N GLY A 24 -20.34 7.88 26.18
CA GLY A 24 -20.64 9.26 25.76
C GLY A 24 -19.73 9.78 24.63
N ALA A 25 -18.44 9.41 24.65
CA ALA A 25 -17.50 9.84 23.61
C ALA A 25 -17.74 9.15 22.25
N LEU A 26 -18.31 7.94 22.23
CA LEU A 26 -18.62 7.22 20.98
C LEU A 26 -19.89 7.73 20.28
N PHE A 27 -20.78 8.45 20.97
CA PHE A 27 -22.00 9.00 20.36
C PHE A 27 -21.84 10.41 19.78
N ILE A 28 -20.76 11.13 20.10
CA ILE A 28 -20.55 12.52 19.61
C ILE A 28 -19.79 12.55 18.27
N SER A 29 -19.15 11.45 17.85
CA SER A 29 -18.38 11.38 16.59
C SER A 29 -19.13 10.76 15.42
N SER A 30 -20.45 10.55 15.53
CA SER A 30 -21.27 10.30 14.35
C SER A 30 -21.79 11.65 13.87
N PRO A 31 -21.16 12.32 12.86
CA PRO A 31 -21.89 13.32 12.12
C PRO A 31 -23.16 12.64 11.64
N SER A 32 -24.27 12.97 12.29
CA SER A 32 -25.60 12.63 11.83
C SER A 32 -25.76 13.41 10.54
N TYR A 33 -25.24 12.84 9.46
CA TYR A 33 -25.53 13.27 8.11
C TYR A 33 -27.04 13.13 7.99
N ALA A 34 -27.71 14.28 8.03
CA ALA A 34 -29.14 14.38 7.87
C ALA A 34 -29.56 13.48 6.70
N ASP A 35 -30.58 12.67 6.98
CA ASP A 35 -31.31 11.84 6.04
C ASP A 35 -31.94 12.75 4.96
N GLU A 36 -31.12 13.20 4.01
CA GLU A 36 -31.57 13.91 2.81
C GLU A 36 -32.31 12.89 1.95
N LYS A 37 -33.60 12.72 2.23
CA LYS A 37 -34.53 12.01 1.35
C LYS A 37 -34.47 12.63 -0.04
N HIS A 38 -33.84 11.90 -0.96
CA HIS A 38 -33.82 12.10 -2.41
C HIS A 38 -33.32 13.47 -2.85
N ALA A 39 -32.00 13.68 -2.83
CA ALA A 39 -31.42 14.86 -3.43
C ALA A 39 -31.63 14.82 -4.97
N PRO A 40 -32.14 15.87 -5.63
CA PRO A 40 -32.36 15.82 -7.07
C PRO A 40 -31.03 15.64 -7.80
N ILE A 41 -31.01 14.83 -8.87
CA ILE A 41 -29.85 14.68 -9.76
C ILE A 41 -29.61 16.02 -10.47
N SER A 42 -28.75 16.86 -9.90
CA SER A 42 -28.49 18.23 -10.36
C SER A 42 -27.10 18.70 -9.93
N LYS A 43 -26.54 19.68 -10.64
CA LYS A 43 -25.24 20.29 -10.30
C LYS A 43 -25.30 20.98 -8.94
N GLU A 44 -26.42 21.58 -8.59
CA GLU A 44 -26.65 22.26 -7.32
C GLU A 44 -26.65 21.29 -6.14
N SER A 45 -27.32 20.15 -6.30
CA SER A 45 -27.34 19.05 -5.34
C SER A 45 -25.94 18.48 -5.11
N PHE A 46 -25.22 18.20 -6.20
CA PHE A 46 -23.83 17.77 -6.13
C PHE A 46 -22.95 18.79 -5.40
N LEU A 47 -23.03 20.06 -5.81
CA LEU A 47 -22.20 21.11 -5.25
C LEU A 47 -22.48 21.33 -3.75
N LYS A 48 -23.75 21.20 -3.33
CA LYS A 48 -24.13 21.25 -1.92
C LYS A 48 -23.51 20.08 -1.15
N ALA A 49 -23.62 18.85 -1.67
CA ALA A 49 -23.03 17.67 -1.06
C ALA A 49 -21.50 17.74 -0.99
N TRP A 50 -20.85 18.20 -2.05
CA TRP A 50 -19.40 18.40 -2.10
C TRP A 50 -18.91 19.41 -1.06
N LYS A 51 -19.60 20.55 -0.89
CA LYS A 51 -19.25 21.53 0.16
C LYS A 51 -19.39 20.94 1.56
N ALA A 52 -20.45 20.16 1.80
CA ALA A 52 -20.64 19.47 3.07
C ALA A 52 -19.53 18.43 3.30
N HIS A 53 -19.15 17.68 2.27
CA HIS A 53 -18.06 16.72 2.32
C HIS A 53 -16.73 17.41 2.68
N GLN A 54 -16.36 18.48 1.96
CA GLN A 54 -15.12 19.22 2.21
C GLN A 54 -15.02 19.72 3.66
N LYS A 55 -16.11 20.25 4.22
CA LYS A 55 -16.16 20.69 5.63
C LYS A 55 -15.97 19.56 6.63
N ASN A 56 -16.39 18.35 6.29
CA ASN A 56 -16.37 17.20 7.17
C ASN A 56 -15.16 16.28 6.96
N LEU A 57 -14.27 16.60 6.02
CA LEU A 57 -13.03 15.87 5.83
C LEU A 57 -12.12 16.08 7.05
N PRO A 58 -11.51 15.01 7.61
CA PRO A 58 -10.63 15.13 8.77
C PRO A 58 -9.34 15.92 8.45
N THR A 59 -9.03 16.08 7.18
CA THR A 59 -7.88 16.83 6.68
C THR A 59 -8.19 18.29 6.38
N THR A 60 -9.44 18.72 6.47
CA THR A 60 -9.84 20.11 6.27
C THR A 60 -9.74 20.86 7.59
N VAL A 61 -8.92 21.90 7.63
CA VAL A 61 -8.78 22.79 8.79
C VAL A 61 -9.78 23.94 8.67
N THR A 62 -9.97 24.49 7.48
CA THR A 62 -10.88 25.61 7.23
C THR A 62 -11.51 25.48 5.85
N PHE A 63 -12.82 25.73 5.75
CA PHE A 63 -13.55 25.83 4.48
C PHE A 63 -14.71 26.82 4.65
N GLU A 64 -14.41 28.09 4.43
CA GLU A 64 -15.32 29.21 4.68
C GLU A 64 -15.62 29.97 3.39
N LYS A 65 -16.87 30.37 3.21
CA LYS A 65 -17.30 31.10 2.01
C LYS A 65 -16.79 32.55 2.08
N THR A 66 -16.27 33.07 0.98
CA THR A 66 -15.91 34.49 0.85
C THR A 66 -17.05 35.30 0.20
N ASP A 67 -16.90 36.62 0.14
CA ASP A 67 -17.80 37.50 -0.60
C ASP A 67 -17.66 37.33 -2.14
N GLU A 68 -16.52 36.79 -2.59
CA GLU A 68 -16.27 36.52 -4.00
C GLU A 68 -17.08 35.28 -4.47
N PRO A 69 -17.70 35.33 -5.66
CA PRO A 69 -18.44 34.20 -6.20
C PRO A 69 -17.56 32.95 -6.27
N ASN A 70 -18.12 31.83 -5.81
CA ASN A 70 -17.47 30.51 -5.90
C ASN A 70 -16.08 30.41 -5.26
N THR A 71 -15.75 31.33 -4.35
CA THR A 71 -14.44 31.41 -3.71
C THR A 71 -14.55 31.17 -2.21
N TYR A 72 -13.60 30.41 -1.67
CA TYR A 72 -13.58 29.96 -0.29
C TYR A 72 -12.19 30.16 0.31
N ILE A 73 -12.13 30.48 1.60
CA ILE A 73 -10.92 30.33 2.39
C ILE A 73 -10.76 28.85 2.71
N TYR A 74 -9.66 28.26 2.27
CA TYR A 74 -9.37 26.84 2.43
C TYR A 74 -8.02 26.62 3.10
N GLU A 75 -8.00 25.69 4.05
CA GLU A 75 -6.80 25.22 4.72
C GLU A 75 -6.88 23.70 4.94
N THR A 76 -5.78 22.99 4.71
CA THR A 76 -5.71 21.53 4.85
C THR A 76 -4.44 21.06 5.53
N THR A 77 -4.49 19.88 6.14
CA THR A 77 -3.33 19.20 6.73
C THR A 77 -2.56 18.32 5.72
N LEU A 78 -3.12 18.04 4.53
CA LEU A 78 -2.48 17.15 3.54
C LEU A 78 -1.23 17.74 2.90
N PHE A 79 -1.20 19.06 2.77
CA PHE A 79 -0.09 19.83 2.22
C PHE A 79 -0.13 21.24 2.82
N PRO A 80 1.00 21.98 2.86
CA PRO A 80 1.09 23.26 3.55
C PRO A 80 0.42 24.38 2.73
N TYR A 81 -0.92 24.39 2.71
CA TYR A 81 -1.71 25.40 2.02
C TYR A 81 -2.76 26.02 2.92
N LYS A 82 -2.80 27.34 2.89
CA LYS A 82 -3.80 28.20 3.52
C LYS A 82 -4.02 29.38 2.58
N GLY A 83 -5.17 29.46 1.95
CA GLY A 83 -5.39 30.43 0.88
C GLY A 83 -6.80 30.44 0.31
N LYS A 84 -6.94 30.98 -0.90
CA LYS A 84 -8.21 31.05 -1.63
C LYS A 84 -8.36 29.88 -2.62
N LEU A 85 -9.36 29.04 -2.37
CA LEU A 85 -9.85 28.02 -3.31
C LEU A 85 -11.03 28.60 -4.09
N LYS A 86 -10.91 28.59 -5.42
CA LYS A 86 -11.97 29.02 -6.35
C LYS A 86 -12.52 27.83 -7.12
N ILE A 87 -13.83 27.70 -7.18
CA ILE A 87 -14.50 26.71 -8.02
C ILE A 87 -14.62 27.28 -9.44
N LEU A 88 -14.02 26.58 -10.40
CA LEU A 88 -14.04 26.95 -11.82
C LEU A 88 -15.26 26.37 -12.53
N ASN A 89 -15.51 25.07 -12.32
CA ASN A 89 -16.56 24.34 -13.00
C ASN A 89 -17.11 23.21 -12.12
N VAL A 90 -18.31 22.77 -12.44
CA VAL A 90 -18.98 21.64 -11.83
C VAL A 90 -19.44 20.71 -12.94
N VAL A 91 -18.88 19.49 -12.94
CA VAL A 91 -19.17 18.45 -13.92
C VAL A 91 -19.94 17.33 -13.22
N VAL A 92 -21.05 16.92 -13.83
CA VAL A 92 -21.86 15.79 -13.37
C VAL A 92 -22.19 14.97 -14.61
N ASP A 93 -21.63 13.77 -14.71
CA ASP A 93 -21.70 12.93 -15.90
C ASP A 93 -21.57 11.44 -15.52
N LYS A 94 -22.17 10.56 -16.31
CA LYS A 94 -21.96 9.11 -16.25
C LYS A 94 -20.64 8.71 -16.89
N ALA A 95 -20.25 9.41 -17.96
CA ALA A 95 -19.01 9.16 -18.71
C ALA A 95 -17.79 9.85 -18.09
N LEU A 96 -17.89 10.34 -16.86
CA LEU A 96 -16.76 10.94 -16.17
C LEU A 96 -15.74 9.84 -15.87
N ASP A 97 -14.66 9.83 -16.65
CA ASP A 97 -13.59 8.87 -16.48
C ASP A 97 -12.76 9.25 -15.24
N TYR A 98 -12.61 8.30 -14.33
CA TYR A 98 -11.76 8.47 -13.16
C TYR A 98 -10.45 7.76 -13.46
N TYR A 99 -9.37 8.54 -13.63
CA TYR A 99 -8.06 8.09 -14.15
C TYR A 99 -7.41 6.89 -13.40
N TYR A 100 -8.00 6.43 -12.30
CA TYR A 100 -7.57 5.26 -11.55
C TYR A 100 -8.58 4.09 -11.61
N ASP A 101 -9.36 3.98 -12.68
CA ASP A 101 -10.34 2.89 -12.87
C ASP A 101 -9.63 1.53 -12.89
N TYR A 102 -9.71 0.88 -11.73
CA TYR A 102 -9.92 -0.55 -11.62
C TYR A 102 -11.41 -0.77 -11.94
N ASP A 103 -11.72 -1.19 -13.16
CA ASP A 103 -13.01 -1.76 -13.60
C ASP A 103 -14.26 -1.25 -12.85
N LEU A 104 -14.47 0.08 -12.82
CA LEU A 104 -15.75 0.65 -12.39
C LEU A 104 -16.74 0.59 -13.56
N ASP A 105 -17.01 -0.63 -14.03
CA ASP A 105 -17.84 -0.97 -15.19
C ASP A 105 -19.33 -0.59 -15.03
N SER A 106 -19.68 0.22 -14.03
CA SER A 106 -21.02 0.79 -13.95
C SER A 106 -21.15 1.96 -14.92
N GLU A 107 -21.33 1.65 -16.21
CA GLU A 107 -21.68 2.62 -17.27
C GLU A 107 -22.89 3.50 -16.88
N ASP A 108 -23.68 3.06 -15.89
CA ASP A 108 -24.86 3.76 -15.40
C ASP A 108 -24.66 4.67 -14.17
N MET A 109 -23.49 4.67 -13.55
CA MET A 109 -23.29 5.45 -12.33
C MET A 109 -22.98 6.90 -12.64
N LEU A 110 -23.81 7.80 -12.10
CA LEU A 110 -23.59 9.22 -12.24
C LEU A 110 -22.51 9.68 -11.25
N LYS A 111 -21.47 10.32 -11.79
CA LYS A 111 -20.31 10.83 -11.05
C LYS A 111 -20.33 12.35 -11.09
N GLY A 112 -19.77 12.98 -10.07
CA GLY A 112 -19.60 14.43 -10.03
C GLY A 112 -18.19 14.82 -9.63
N LEU A 113 -17.68 15.90 -10.22
CA LEU A 113 -16.38 16.50 -9.94
C LEU A 113 -16.51 18.03 -9.91
N VAL A 114 -15.73 18.65 -9.01
CA VAL A 114 -15.52 20.09 -8.99
C VAL A 114 -14.13 20.39 -9.54
N GLU A 115 -14.06 21.19 -10.60
CA GLU A 115 -12.80 21.77 -11.07
C GLU A 115 -12.50 23.00 -10.21
N ILE A 116 -11.28 23.08 -9.70
CA ILE A 116 -10.89 24.11 -8.74
C ILE A 116 -9.54 24.73 -9.11
N GLU A 117 -9.34 25.94 -8.61
CA GLU A 117 -8.08 26.68 -8.71
C GLU A 117 -7.68 27.15 -7.31
N PHE A 118 -6.41 26.95 -6.97
CA PHE A 118 -5.78 27.60 -5.83
C PHE A 118 -5.08 28.88 -6.34
N THR A 119 -5.69 30.03 -6.09
CA THR A 119 -5.33 31.29 -6.77
C THR A 119 -3.93 31.84 -6.43
N ASP A 120 -3.34 31.32 -5.37
CA ASP A 120 -2.15 31.83 -4.69
C ASP A 120 -1.00 30.79 -4.64
N LEU A 121 -1.16 29.64 -5.32
CA LEU A 121 -0.11 28.62 -5.40
C LEU A 121 0.89 28.88 -6.54
N PRO A 122 2.22 28.84 -6.26
CA PRO A 122 3.22 28.89 -7.32
C PRO A 122 3.28 27.57 -8.09
N GLU A 123 3.62 27.60 -9.38
CA GLU A 123 3.67 26.40 -10.25
C GLU A 123 4.55 25.26 -9.68
N LYS A 124 5.67 25.61 -9.03
CA LYS A 124 6.57 24.63 -8.40
C LYS A 124 5.93 23.87 -7.24
N PHE A 125 4.84 24.37 -6.65
CA PHE A 125 4.11 23.72 -5.58
C PHE A 125 3.54 22.38 -6.03
N TYR A 126 2.89 22.37 -7.21
CA TYR A 126 2.27 21.17 -7.78
C TYR A 126 3.27 20.03 -7.99
N LYS A 127 4.49 20.36 -8.43
CA LYS A 127 5.56 19.37 -8.61
C LYS A 127 6.08 18.82 -7.28
N ARG A 128 6.18 19.66 -6.24
CA ARG A 128 6.68 19.27 -4.91
C ARG A 128 5.67 18.44 -4.11
N HIS A 129 4.39 18.77 -4.23
CA HIS A 129 3.29 18.17 -3.46
C HIS A 129 2.36 17.32 -4.31
N SER A 130 2.83 16.81 -5.46
CA SER A 130 2.01 16.08 -6.44
C SER A 130 1.23 14.92 -5.83
N TYR A 131 1.85 14.14 -4.95
CA TYR A 131 1.20 13.02 -4.27
C TYR A 131 0.08 13.48 -3.32
N SER A 132 0.35 14.43 -2.42
CA SER A 132 -0.65 14.96 -1.49
C SER A 132 -1.79 15.68 -2.21
N LEU A 133 -1.47 16.41 -3.29
CA LEU A 133 -2.46 17.03 -4.16
C LEU A 133 -3.32 15.98 -4.85
N ASN A 134 -2.73 14.91 -5.38
CA ASN A 134 -3.51 13.82 -5.95
C ASN A 134 -4.43 13.17 -4.91
N LEU A 135 -3.96 12.91 -3.70
CA LEU A 135 -4.80 12.39 -2.62
C LEU A 135 -5.99 13.31 -2.32
N TRP A 136 -5.74 14.62 -2.27
CA TRP A 136 -6.79 15.62 -2.08
C TRP A 136 -7.76 15.70 -3.27
N GLU A 137 -7.24 15.66 -4.51
CA GLU A 137 -8.05 15.68 -5.74
C GLU A 137 -9.06 14.53 -5.77
N ARG A 138 -8.65 13.33 -5.35
CA ARG A 138 -9.53 12.15 -5.25
C ARG A 138 -10.72 12.39 -4.31
N GLN A 139 -10.58 13.25 -3.31
CA GLN A 139 -11.67 13.62 -2.39
C GLN A 139 -12.70 14.56 -3.01
N ASN A 140 -12.46 15.08 -4.22
CA ASN A 140 -13.40 15.94 -4.93
C ASN A 140 -14.41 15.18 -5.80
N TYR A 141 -14.27 13.86 -5.91
CA TYR A 141 -15.22 13.01 -6.64
C TYR A 141 -16.31 12.51 -5.69
N LEU A 142 -17.57 12.68 -6.11
CA LEU A 142 -18.72 12.02 -5.48
C LEU A 142 -19.48 11.18 -6.49
N PHE A 143 -20.07 10.09 -6.00
CA PHE A 143 -20.85 9.13 -6.75
C PHE A 143 -22.30 9.23 -6.33
N TYR A 144 -23.23 9.33 -7.26
CA TYR A 144 -24.65 9.37 -6.94
C TYR A 144 -25.22 7.96 -6.94
N VAL A 145 -25.46 7.42 -5.73
CA VAL A 145 -25.93 6.05 -5.51
C VAL A 145 -27.02 6.08 -4.45
N ASP A 146 -28.08 5.30 -4.62
CA ASP A 146 -29.24 5.23 -3.71
C ASP A 146 -29.81 6.61 -3.34
N ASN A 147 -29.95 7.47 -4.35
CA ASN A 147 -30.47 8.83 -4.23
C ASN A 147 -29.68 9.80 -3.34
N ARG A 148 -28.39 9.55 -3.14
CA ARG A 148 -27.48 10.43 -2.39
C ARG A 148 -26.11 10.49 -3.03
N TRP A 149 -25.42 11.60 -2.83
CA TRP A 149 -24.00 11.74 -3.19
C TRP A 149 -23.13 11.08 -2.12
N MET A 150 -22.29 10.14 -2.54
CA MET A 150 -21.35 9.42 -1.68
C MET A 150 -19.92 9.77 -2.09
N SER A 151 -19.05 10.02 -1.11
CA SER A 151 -17.61 10.06 -1.33
C SER A 151 -17.07 8.69 -1.76
N ILE A 152 -15.87 8.67 -2.34
CA ILE A 152 -15.21 7.41 -2.77
C ILE A 152 -15.10 6.38 -1.64
N ASP A 153 -14.82 6.81 -0.41
CA ASP A 153 -14.70 5.90 0.73
C ASP A 153 -16.05 5.33 1.17
N GLN A 154 -17.12 6.13 1.07
CA GLN A 154 -18.48 5.67 1.35
C GLN A 154 -18.96 4.69 0.28
N TRP A 155 -18.66 4.99 -0.99
CA TRP A 155 -18.99 4.15 -2.12
C TRP A 155 -18.27 2.79 -2.03
N ARG A 156 -16.96 2.75 -1.70
CA ARG A 156 -16.23 1.50 -1.46
C ARG A 156 -16.83 0.64 -0.35
N LYS A 157 -17.26 1.26 0.75
CA LYS A 157 -17.93 0.55 1.85
C LYS A 157 -19.29 0.01 1.42
N PHE A 158 -20.02 0.78 0.63
CA PHE A 158 -21.30 0.37 0.06
C PHE A 158 -21.13 -0.84 -0.87
N GLU A 159 -20.14 -0.81 -1.77
CA GLU A 159 -19.86 -1.94 -2.65
C GLU A 159 -19.40 -3.18 -1.88
N ALA A 160 -18.47 -3.04 -0.95
CA ALA A 160 -18.03 -4.16 -0.12
C ALA A 160 -19.20 -4.80 0.64
N ALA A 161 -20.16 -4.01 1.14
CA ALA A 161 -21.37 -4.52 1.77
C ALA A 161 -22.27 -5.25 0.78
N LYS A 162 -22.48 -4.67 -0.42
CA LYS A 162 -23.28 -5.28 -1.50
C LYS A 162 -22.67 -6.58 -2.00
N GLU A 163 -21.35 -6.65 -2.14
CA GLU A 163 -20.62 -7.88 -2.46
C GLU A 163 -20.80 -8.93 -1.36
N MET A 164 -20.75 -8.55 -0.08
CA MET A 164 -21.04 -9.51 1.00
C MET A 164 -22.48 -10.02 0.99
N GLU A 165 -23.46 -9.20 0.59
CA GLU A 165 -24.87 -9.60 0.49
C GLU A 165 -25.15 -10.48 -0.73
N THR A 166 -24.49 -10.21 -1.85
CA THR A 166 -24.70 -10.90 -3.13
C THR A 166 -23.76 -12.08 -3.33
N SER A 167 -22.64 -12.11 -2.61
CA SER A 167 -21.74 -13.25 -2.61
C SER A 167 -22.47 -14.40 -1.92
N PRO A 168 -22.76 -15.50 -2.64
CA PRO A 168 -23.31 -16.67 -2.00
C PRO A 168 -22.35 -17.05 -0.87
N ALA A 169 -22.87 -17.12 0.36
CA ALA A 169 -22.12 -17.53 1.56
C ALA A 169 -21.11 -18.59 1.14
N PRO A 170 -19.81 -18.41 1.40
CA PRO A 170 -18.74 -19.14 0.74
C PRO A 170 -19.12 -20.60 0.73
N ARG A 171 -19.61 -21.10 -0.42
CA ARG A 171 -19.85 -22.53 -0.56
C ARG A 171 -18.47 -23.10 -0.34
N ALA A 172 -18.31 -23.89 0.71
CA ALA A 172 -17.11 -24.66 1.01
C ALA A 172 -16.88 -25.75 -0.06
N THR A 173 -16.94 -25.36 -1.34
CA THR A 173 -16.79 -26.20 -2.52
C THR A 173 -15.64 -25.72 -3.41
N GLU A 174 -14.94 -24.63 -3.06
CA GLU A 174 -13.66 -24.32 -3.69
C GLU A 174 -12.50 -25.05 -3.00
N SER A 175 -12.26 -26.23 -3.56
CA SER A 175 -10.94 -26.76 -3.92
C SER A 175 -10.06 -27.36 -2.83
N GLU A 176 -10.44 -28.53 -2.31
CA GLU A 176 -9.42 -29.50 -1.92
C GLU A 176 -8.60 -29.95 -3.15
N ASP A 177 -9.25 -30.16 -4.30
CA ASP A 177 -8.58 -30.58 -5.55
C ASP A 177 -7.49 -29.63 -6.08
N LYS A 178 -7.62 -28.31 -5.89
CA LYS A 178 -6.58 -27.36 -6.36
C LYS A 178 -5.40 -27.26 -5.39
N LYS A 179 -5.60 -27.53 -4.10
CA LYS A 179 -4.50 -27.52 -3.12
C LYS A 179 -3.52 -28.65 -3.40
N ASP A 180 -4.03 -29.83 -3.71
CA ASP A 180 -3.20 -30.99 -4.07
C ASP A 180 -2.41 -30.73 -5.36
N LEU A 181 -3.02 -30.07 -6.35
CA LEU A 181 -2.33 -29.68 -7.58
C LEU A 181 -1.19 -28.67 -7.33
N ILE A 182 -1.43 -27.64 -6.51
CA ILE A 182 -0.40 -26.62 -6.18
C ILE A 182 0.77 -27.25 -5.40
N VAL A 183 0.48 -28.17 -4.47
CA VAL A 183 1.51 -28.91 -3.72
C VAL A 183 2.31 -29.81 -4.66
N LEU A 184 1.65 -30.51 -5.58
CA LEU A 184 2.31 -31.41 -6.55
C LEU A 184 3.20 -30.63 -7.54
N ILE A 185 2.75 -29.47 -8.03
CA ILE A 185 3.56 -28.58 -8.88
C ILE A 185 4.77 -28.06 -8.12
N SER A 186 4.59 -27.63 -6.88
CA SER A 186 5.70 -27.13 -6.04
C SER A 186 6.74 -28.22 -5.77
N PHE A 187 6.29 -29.45 -5.51
CA PHE A 187 7.16 -30.60 -5.31
C PHE A 187 7.92 -30.99 -6.58
N ALA A 188 7.26 -30.96 -7.74
CA ALA A 188 7.91 -31.21 -9.04
C ALA A 188 9.01 -30.18 -9.34
N ILE A 189 8.74 -28.89 -9.11
CA ILE A 189 9.74 -27.81 -9.28
C ILE A 189 10.94 -28.03 -8.36
N PHE A 190 10.69 -28.37 -7.09
CA PHE A 190 11.75 -28.66 -6.12
C PHE A 190 12.63 -29.84 -6.57
N LEU A 191 12.03 -30.94 -7.05
CA LEU A 191 12.75 -32.09 -7.59
C LEU A 191 13.60 -31.71 -8.80
N CYS A 192 13.10 -30.89 -9.72
CA CYS A 192 13.85 -30.42 -10.88
C CYS A 192 15.08 -29.59 -10.47
N ILE A 193 14.92 -28.66 -9.52
CA ILE A 193 16.03 -27.84 -9.01
C ILE A 193 17.08 -28.72 -8.31
N TRP A 194 16.62 -29.68 -7.49
CA TRP A 194 17.51 -30.59 -6.75
C TRP A 194 18.31 -31.51 -7.69
N LEU A 195 17.66 -32.11 -8.70
CA LEU A 195 18.34 -32.90 -9.72
C LEU A 195 19.35 -32.08 -10.51
N PHE A 196 18.99 -30.85 -10.88
CA PHE A 196 19.90 -29.94 -11.58
C PHE A 196 21.13 -29.59 -10.73
N ALA A 197 20.95 -29.36 -9.43
CA ALA A 197 22.05 -29.11 -8.50
C ALA A 197 23.02 -30.31 -8.41
N ILE A 198 22.50 -31.54 -8.30
CA ILE A 198 23.33 -32.76 -8.27
C ILE A 198 24.10 -32.96 -9.57
N LEU A 199 23.46 -32.72 -10.71
CA LEU A 199 24.12 -32.84 -12.01
C LEU A 199 25.24 -31.80 -12.18
N ARG A 200 25.07 -30.60 -11.63
CA ARG A 200 26.11 -29.55 -11.62
C ARG A 200 27.26 -29.89 -10.69
N THR A 201 27.00 -30.39 -9.48
CA THR A 201 28.06 -30.74 -8.53
C THR A 201 28.93 -31.86 -9.07
N LYS A 202 28.35 -32.90 -9.71
CA LYS A 202 29.13 -33.96 -10.38
C LYS A 202 30.10 -33.41 -11.44
N LYS A 203 29.68 -32.43 -12.25
CA LYS A 203 30.57 -31.78 -13.23
C LYS A 203 31.66 -30.95 -12.54
N ALA A 204 31.34 -30.28 -11.43
CA ALA A 204 32.31 -29.51 -10.67
C ALA A 204 33.37 -30.39 -10.01
N TYR A 205 32.97 -31.53 -9.40
CA TYR A 205 33.90 -32.50 -8.83
C TYR A 205 34.84 -33.09 -9.89
N LYS A 206 34.34 -33.43 -11.07
CA LYS A 206 35.20 -33.93 -12.16
C LYS A 206 36.27 -32.91 -12.56
N LYS A 207 35.91 -31.62 -12.68
CA LYS A 207 36.88 -30.55 -12.97
C LYS A 207 37.87 -30.34 -11.80
N ALA A 208 37.41 -30.49 -10.57
CA ALA A 208 38.28 -30.41 -9.39
C ALA A 208 39.33 -31.53 -9.40
N ASP A 209 38.92 -32.77 -9.67
CA ASP A 209 39.83 -33.91 -9.77
C ASP A 209 40.86 -33.72 -10.90
N GLU A 210 40.42 -33.27 -12.08
CA GLU A 210 41.31 -32.92 -13.21
C GLU A 210 42.32 -31.83 -12.80
N SER A 211 41.89 -30.81 -12.05
CA SER A 211 42.78 -29.74 -11.58
C SER A 211 43.80 -30.21 -10.54
N ILE A 212 43.41 -31.15 -9.67
CA ILE A 212 44.31 -31.75 -8.67
C ILE A 212 45.38 -32.58 -9.39
N GLU A 213 45.02 -33.30 -10.45
CA GLU A 213 45.97 -34.09 -11.23
C GLU A 213 46.98 -33.19 -11.97
N ILE A 214 46.51 -32.09 -12.57
CA ILE A 214 47.39 -31.07 -13.18
C ILE A 214 48.33 -30.45 -12.14
N GLN A 215 47.84 -30.12 -10.94
CA GLN A 215 48.69 -29.61 -9.86
C GLN A 215 49.76 -30.62 -9.45
N LYS A 216 49.40 -31.91 -9.31
CA LYS A 216 50.38 -32.97 -9.00
C LYS A 216 51.48 -33.08 -10.05
N GLN A 217 51.12 -33.00 -11.34
CA GLN A 217 52.11 -33.00 -12.43
C GLN A 217 53.01 -31.76 -12.39
N ALA A 218 52.44 -30.59 -12.14
CA ALA A 218 53.21 -29.35 -12.01
C ALA A 218 54.19 -29.40 -10.82
N PHE A 219 53.77 -29.95 -9.66
CA PHE A 219 54.65 -30.16 -8.52
C PHE A 219 55.82 -31.10 -8.84
N LYS A 220 55.56 -32.19 -9.56
CA LYS A 220 56.61 -33.13 -9.97
C LYS A 220 57.64 -32.46 -10.88
N LEU A 221 57.19 -31.69 -11.88
CA LEU A 221 58.09 -30.93 -12.76
C LEU A 221 58.88 -29.85 -11.98
N ALA A 222 58.26 -29.21 -10.99
CA ALA A 222 58.94 -28.26 -10.14
C ALA A 222 60.05 -28.92 -9.30
N GLU A 223 59.80 -30.11 -8.73
CA GLU A 223 60.82 -30.90 -8.04
C GLU A 223 61.98 -31.28 -8.96
N GLU A 224 61.70 -31.78 -10.18
CA GLU A 224 62.70 -32.10 -11.19
C GLU A 224 63.54 -30.87 -11.58
N SER A 225 62.91 -29.71 -11.72
CA SER A 225 63.60 -28.44 -12.02
C SER A 225 64.51 -27.99 -10.88
N LEU A 226 64.10 -28.19 -9.62
CA LEU A 226 64.90 -27.87 -8.44
C LEU A 226 66.11 -28.81 -8.33
N THR A 227 65.96 -30.09 -8.66
CA THR A 227 67.10 -31.02 -8.69
C THR A 227 68.11 -30.63 -9.76
N LEU A 228 67.66 -30.29 -10.97
CA LEU A 228 68.55 -29.83 -12.05
C LEU A 228 69.26 -28.52 -11.69
N GLN A 229 68.58 -27.57 -11.05
CA GLN A 229 69.21 -26.34 -10.56
C GLN A 229 70.29 -26.61 -9.51
N LYS A 230 70.05 -27.55 -8.58
CA LYS A 230 71.06 -27.97 -7.60
C LYS A 230 72.28 -28.58 -8.28
N GLU A 231 72.07 -29.49 -9.23
CA GLU A 231 73.16 -30.10 -10.01
C GLU A 231 73.96 -29.03 -10.76
N GLN A 232 73.31 -28.11 -11.47
CA GLN A 232 73.98 -26.99 -12.15
C GLN A 232 74.80 -26.13 -11.18
N THR A 233 74.25 -25.83 -10.01
CA THR A 233 74.94 -25.03 -8.98
C THR A 233 76.16 -25.75 -8.43
N ASP A 234 76.07 -27.07 -8.22
CA ASP A 234 77.19 -27.88 -7.74
C ASP A 234 78.28 -28.05 -8.81
N TYR A 235 77.91 -28.22 -10.08
CA TYR A 235 78.86 -28.20 -11.21
C TYR A 235 79.62 -26.87 -11.29
N LEU A 236 78.93 -25.73 -11.17
CA LEU A 236 79.57 -24.42 -11.15
C LEU A 236 80.52 -24.25 -9.96
N ARG A 237 80.17 -24.78 -8.78
CA ARG A 237 81.06 -24.79 -7.61
C ARG A 237 82.30 -25.64 -7.80
N GLN A 238 82.20 -26.80 -8.46
CA GLN A 238 83.36 -27.63 -8.77
C GLN A 238 84.32 -26.92 -9.74
N LEU A 239 83.80 -26.32 -10.82
CA LEU A 239 84.60 -25.54 -11.77
C LEU A 239 85.31 -24.34 -11.14
N LEU A 240 84.75 -23.74 -10.10
CA LEU A 240 85.39 -22.65 -9.34
C LEU A 240 86.48 -23.13 -8.38
N LYS A 241 86.45 -24.39 -7.93
CA LYS A 241 87.48 -24.96 -7.04
C LYS A 241 88.71 -25.46 -7.79
N ASP A 242 88.56 -25.84 -9.06
CA ASP A 242 89.65 -26.33 -9.91
C ASP A 242 90.48 -25.20 -10.57
N LYS A 243 90.22 -23.94 -10.20
CA LYS A 243 91.01 -22.76 -10.57
C LYS A 243 91.80 -22.25 -9.37
#